data_AF-A0A090M9L8-F1
#
_entry.id   AF-A0A090M9L8-F1
#
_cell.length_a   1.000
_cell.length_b   1.000
_cell.length_c   1.000
_cell.angle_alpha   90.00
_cell.angle_beta   90.00
_cell.angle_gamma   90.00
#
_symmetry.space_group_name_H-M   'P 1'
#
loop_
_entity.id
_entity.type
_entity.pdbx_description
1 polymer ?
#
loop_
_entity_poly.entity_id
_entity_poly.type
_entity_poly.pdbx_seq_one_letter_code
_entity_poly.pdbx_strand_id
1 'polypeptide(L)' 'MSGSNTNNVQENLKKFSAENIDSYVQISTFTDEIQEQAIRGHIYTEYKAWFFFRKLGADCLRSNISLHGFAASV' A
#
# COMPACT_ATOMS: atom_id res chain seq x y z
N MET A 1 30.06 33.04 -19.41
CA MET A 1 30.16 31.97 -18.40
C MET A 1 28.80 31.43 -17.89
N SER A 2 27.65 31.83 -18.44
CA SER A 2 26.31 31.40 -17.94
C SER A 2 25.85 29.99 -18.38
N GLY A 3 26.33 29.47 -19.52
CA GLY A 3 25.90 28.16 -20.05
C GLY A 3 26.37 26.93 -19.26
N SER A 4 27.40 27.06 -18.43
CA SER A 4 27.95 25.95 -17.65
C SER A 4 27.01 25.50 -16.53
N ASN A 5 26.34 26.46 -15.86
CA ASN A 5 25.42 26.15 -14.76
C ASN A 5 24.09 25.55 -15.26
N THR A 6 23.56 26.03 -16.38
CA THR A 6 22.33 25.48 -16.98
C THR A 6 22.52 24.04 -17.46
N ASN A 7 23.67 23.71 -18.03
CA ASN A 7 24.00 22.34 -18.44
C ASN A 7 24.08 21.38 -17.25
N ASN A 8 24.74 21.79 -16.16
CA ASN A 8 24.79 21.01 -14.91
C ASN A 8 23.40 20.77 -14.31
N VAL A 9 22.54 21.80 -14.31
CA VAL A 9 21.16 21.67 -13.81
C VAL A 9 20.36 20.68 -14.68
N GLN A 10 20.51 20.73 -16.01
CA GLN A 10 19.85 19.79 -16.92
C GLN A 10 20.34 18.35 -16.75
N GLU A 11 21.64 18.13 -16.55
CA GLU A 11 22.18 16.80 -16.28
C GLU A 11 21.67 16.25 -14.95
N ASN A 12 21.66 17.07 -13.90
CA ASN A 12 21.11 16.67 -12.61
C ASN A 12 19.62 16.35 -12.69
N LEU A 13 18.82 17.16 -13.40
CA LEU A 13 17.39 16.88 -13.60
C LEU A 13 17.16 15.56 -14.35
N LYS A 14 17.94 15.29 -15.40
CA LYS A 14 17.87 14.00 -16.12
C LYS A 14 18.24 12.84 -15.21
N LYS A 15 19.25 13.01 -14.38
CA LYS A 15 19.67 12.00 -13.40
C LYS A 15 18.57 11.72 -12.37
N PHE A 16 18.04 12.75 -11.70
CA PHE A 16 16.96 12.59 -10.72
C PHE A 16 15.67 12.06 -11.33
N SER A 17 15.32 12.47 -12.56
CA SER A 17 14.12 11.99 -13.26
C SER A 17 14.21 10.52 -13.67
N ALA A 18 15.41 9.96 -13.77
CA ALA A 18 15.62 8.55 -14.13
C ALA A 18 15.66 7.63 -12.90
N GLU A 19 15.76 8.18 -11.70
CA GLU A 19 15.87 7.43 -10.46
C GLU A 19 14.49 7.18 -9.81
N ASN A 20 14.37 6.09 -9.05
CA ASN A 20 13.15 5.81 -8.29
C ASN A 20 13.06 6.77 -7.09
N ILE A 21 11.92 7.46 -6.97
CA ILE A 21 11.63 8.34 -5.83
C ILE A 21 11.71 7.61 -4.48
N ASP A 22 11.40 6.31 -4.46
CA ASP A 22 11.46 5.50 -3.25
C ASP A 22 12.87 5.52 -2.64
N SER A 23 13.92 5.55 -3.47
CA SER A 23 15.31 5.62 -3.01
C SER A 23 15.66 6.91 -2.25
N TYR A 24 14.88 7.98 -2.45
CA TYR A 24 15.07 9.26 -1.77
C TYR A 24 14.24 9.41 -0.49
N VAL A 25 13.13 8.69 -0.40
CA VAL A 25 12.16 8.80 0.71
C VAL A 25 12.32 7.65 1.70
N GLN A 26 12.79 6.49 1.23
CA GLN A 26 12.98 5.30 2.05
C GLN A 26 14.12 5.53 3.03
N ILE A 27 13.77 5.45 4.32
CA ILE A 27 14.73 5.54 5.41
C ILE A 27 15.55 4.24 5.42
N SER A 28 16.84 4.32 5.75
CA SER A 28 17.73 3.14 5.80
C SER A 28 17.25 2.01 6.71
N THR A 29 16.35 2.30 7.65
CA THR A 29 15.72 1.33 8.54
C THR A 29 14.50 0.64 7.94
N PHE A 30 13.98 1.11 6.81
CA PHE A 30 12.86 0.49 6.10
C PHE A 30 13.37 -0.64 5.21
N THR A 31 13.70 -1.77 5.85
CA THR A 31 14.26 -2.93 5.16
C THR A 31 13.21 -3.65 4.31
N ASP A 32 13.67 -4.47 3.36
CA ASP A 32 12.79 -5.30 2.53
C ASP A 32 11.92 -6.25 3.37
N GLU A 33 12.43 -6.73 4.52
CA GLU A 33 11.65 -7.54 5.46
C GLU A 33 10.46 -6.76 6.02
N ILE A 34 10.69 -5.52 6.45
CA ILE A 34 9.63 -4.65 6.98
C ILE A 34 8.64 -4.29 5.86
N GLN A 35 9.13 -3.95 4.68
CA GLN A 35 8.29 -3.56 3.55
C GLN A 35 7.44 -4.72 3.03
N GLU A 36 8.07 -5.84 2.67
CA GLU A 36 7.41 -6.95 1.98
C GLU A 36 6.71 -7.90 2.94
N GLN A 37 7.39 -8.32 4.01
CA GLN A 37 6.88 -9.38 4.87
C GLN A 37 5.95 -8.83 5.95
N ALA A 38 6.35 -7.73 6.60
CA ALA A 38 5.54 -7.15 7.67
C ALA A 38 4.40 -6.31 7.12
N ILE A 39 4.67 -5.20 6.44
CA ILE A 39 3.65 -4.22 6.07
C ILE A 39 2.72 -4.76 4.98
N ARG A 40 3.28 -5.20 3.84
CA ARG A 40 2.45 -5.74 2.75
C ARG A 40 1.74 -7.02 3.15
N GLY A 41 2.40 -7.90 3.92
CA GLY A 41 1.77 -9.08 4.51
C GLY A 41 0.59 -8.74 5.43
N HIS A 42 0.73 -7.73 6.29
CA HIS A 42 -0.32 -7.29 7.19
C HIS A 42 -1.48 -6.64 6.45
N ILE A 43 -1.21 -5.76 5.47
CA ILE A 43 -2.23 -5.17 4.60
C ILE A 43 -3.06 -6.26 3.91
N TYR A 44 -2.38 -7.27 3.36
CA TYR A 44 -3.06 -8.39 2.71
C TYR A 44 -3.92 -9.20 3.68
N THR A 45 -3.43 -9.42 4.90
CA THR A 45 -4.16 -10.14 5.96
C THR A 45 -5.43 -9.39 6.36
N GLU A 46 -5.34 -8.09 6.59
CA GLU A 46 -6.49 -7.23 6.90
C GLU A 46 -7.51 -7.19 5.77
N TYR A 47 -7.04 -7.08 4.52
CA TYR A 47 -7.92 -7.10 3.36
C TYR A 47 -8.69 -8.43 3.23
N LYS A 48 -8.02 -9.55 3.49
CA LYS A 48 -8.66 -10.87 3.53
C LYS A 48 -9.68 -10.98 4.65
N ALA A 49 -9.33 -10.53 5.86
CA ALA A 49 -10.23 -10.55 7.01
C ALA A 49 -11.49 -9.72 6.73
N TRP A 50 -11.31 -8.49 6.22
CA TRP A 50 -12.41 -7.62 5.81
C TRP A 50 -13.32 -8.28 4.78
N PHE A 51 -12.75 -8.87 3.72
CA PHE A 51 -13.55 -9.53 2.67
C PHE A 51 -14.30 -10.75 3.22
N PHE A 52 -13.66 -11.52 4.09
CA PHE A 52 -14.27 -12.66 4.76
C PHE A 52 -15.47 -12.24 5.60
N PHE A 53 -15.29 -11.25 6.48
CA PHE A 53 -16.36 -10.76 7.35
C PHE A 53 -17.52 -10.17 6.55
N ARG A 54 -17.23 -9.42 5.48
CA ARG A 54 -18.28 -8.93 4.59
C ARG A 54 -19.12 -10.04 3.96
N LYS A 55 -18.48 -11.14 3.55
CA LYS A 55 -19.21 -12.31 3.05
C LYS A 55 -20.02 -12.99 4.15
N LEU A 56 -19.43 -13.16 5.33
CA LEU A 56 -20.12 -13.73 6.49
C LEU A 56 -21.39 -12.94 6.85
N GLY A 57 -21.29 -11.61 6.91
CA GLY A 57 -22.44 -10.74 7.15
C GLY A 57 -23.52 -10.91 6.07
N ALA A 58 -23.14 -11.00 4.80
CA ALA A 58 -24.07 -11.26 3.71
C ALA A 58 -24.77 -12.64 3.82
N ASP A 59 -24.03 -13.68 4.23
CA ASP A 59 -24.61 -15.01 4.47
C ASP A 59 -25.59 -15.00 5.67
N CYS A 60 -25.28 -14.24 6.73
CA CYS A 60 -26.18 -14.04 7.86
C CYS A 60 -27.49 -13.31 7.49
N LEU A 61 -27.48 -12.46 6.45
CA LEU A 61 -28.68 -11.77 5.95
C LEU A 61 -29.61 -12.66 5.13
N ARG A 62 -29.15 -13.82 4.66
CA ARG A 62 -29.98 -14.70 3.84
C ARG A 62 -31.22 -15.15 4.61
N SER A 63 -32.38 -15.15 3.96
CA SER A 63 -33.66 -15.52 4.57
C SER A 63 -33.70 -16.95 5.11
N ASN A 64 -32.89 -17.86 4.56
CA ASN A 64 -32.78 -19.24 5.05
C ASN A 64 -31.83 -19.41 6.25
N ILE A 65 -31.05 -18.38 6.59
CA ILE A 65 -30.16 -18.33 7.76
C ILE A 65 -30.78 -17.44 8.86
N SER A 66 -31.34 -16.29 8.48
CA SER A 66 -32.09 -15.36 9.35
C SER A 66 -31.34 -14.91 10.61
N LEU A 67 -30.01 -14.83 10.56
CA LEU A 67 -29.16 -14.34 11.65
C LEU A 67 -28.90 -12.84 11.49
N HIS A 68 -29.95 -12.05 11.29
CA HIS A 68 -29.84 -10.63 10.94
C HIS A 68 -29.09 -9.78 11.97
N GLY A 69 -29.15 -10.14 13.25
CA GLY A 69 -28.37 -9.48 14.30
C GLY A 69 -26.86 -9.63 14.14
N PHE A 70 -26.40 -10.78 13.63
CA PHE A 70 -24.98 -11.03 13.37
C PHE A 70 -24.48 -10.30 12.12
N ALA A 71 -25.35 -10.04 11.16
CA ALA A 71 -24.98 -9.32 9.95
C ALA A 71 -24.63 -7.84 10.19
N ALA A 72 -25.17 -7.23 11.26
CA ALA A 72 -24.93 -5.81 11.57
C ALA A 72 -23.63 -5.59 12.39
N SER A 73 -23.11 -6.65 13.02
CA SER A 73 -21.94 -6.63 13.89
C SER A 73 -20.63 -7.03 13.19
N VAL A 74 -20.70 -7.39 11.91
CA VAL A 74 -19.62 -7.95 11.09
C VAL A 74 -19.42 -7.06 9.86
#